data_AF-A0A1F8S996-F1
#
_entry.id   AF-A0A1F8S996-F1
#
_cell.length_a   1.000
_cell.length_b   1.000
_cell.length_c   1.000
_cell.angle_alpha   90.00
_cell.angle_beta   90.00
_cell.angle_gamma   90.00
#
_symmetry.space_group_name_H-M   'P 1'
#
loop_
_entity.id
_entity.type
_entity.pdbx_description
1 polymer ?
#
loop_
_entity_poly.entity_id
_entity_poly.type
_entity_poly.pdbx_seq_one_letter_code
_entity_poly.pdbx_strand_id
1 'polypeptide(L)'
;MITWDQFTERLQDRFADLPSIEILLFEVGVIVAGILTYRFLAARIEHVRGHLLLIALGMFLVEFFTGPMWTNQHLGPWAYVYSDVSWILTIGWTVLISLSIYVVDRVLRAKEPWQRYVLFLLIITPVTIVSDGLVRGLGIRESSPETAAAAGSAMFPIIDVPVAGLYYVPVVMTLVYSFYRHWLPAIEPGAVTTGRLPLLNRLLLTTVAVVLFEVVVEPMATNQGFPAWSYVFHDITVIMTGLWVLIVTGSTLAVDRVLHTTDVRLKFAAYLTLITLIAAPIEAWFIQNGYRVYGPSATADFIGLRTVILDLPIEVLAAIPLYLSLVISFVRYWDGSVDRSLGFRAREAGEQARLAPSVAPPVAGQP
;
A
#
# COMPACT_ATOMS: atom_id res chain seq x y z
N MET A 1 -4.68 -28.30 -7.63
CA MET A 1 -3.67 -28.73 -6.64
C MET A 1 -2.37 -28.93 -7.38
N ILE A 2 -1.39 -28.07 -7.13
CA ILE A 2 -0.02 -28.28 -7.60
C ILE A 2 0.51 -29.48 -6.80
N THR A 3 0.96 -30.52 -7.48
CA THR A 3 1.57 -31.67 -6.79
C THR A 3 2.90 -31.24 -6.17
N TRP A 4 3.39 -31.96 -5.16
CA TRP A 4 4.70 -31.68 -4.57
C TRP A 4 5.81 -31.69 -5.65
N ASP A 5 5.69 -32.59 -6.63
CA ASP A 5 6.62 -32.68 -7.75
C ASP A 5 6.57 -31.44 -8.65
N GLN A 6 5.37 -30.94 -9.00
CA GLN A 6 5.21 -29.69 -9.76
C GLN A 6 5.71 -28.47 -8.98
N PHE A 7 5.58 -28.47 -7.65
CA PHE A 7 6.14 -27.42 -6.81
C PHE A 7 7.67 -27.48 -6.81
N THR A 8 8.26 -28.67 -6.68
CA THR A 8 9.72 -28.84 -6.73
C THR A 8 10.30 -28.59 -8.12
N GLU A 9 9.61 -28.94 -9.20
CA GLU A 9 9.99 -28.66 -10.58
C GLU A 9 9.95 -27.16 -10.85
N ARG A 10 8.89 -26.46 -10.40
CA ARG A 10 8.83 -24.99 -10.44
C ARG A 10 9.95 -24.32 -9.63
N LEU A 11 10.33 -24.90 -8.49
CA LEU A 11 11.48 -24.43 -7.72
C LEU A 11 12.79 -24.71 -8.46
N GLN A 12 12.96 -25.90 -9.04
CA GLN A 12 14.17 -26.26 -9.79
C GLN A 12 14.34 -25.41 -11.05
N ASP A 13 13.28 -25.17 -11.82
CA ASP A 13 13.30 -24.24 -12.96
C ASP A 13 13.59 -22.80 -12.51
N ARG A 14 13.01 -22.36 -11.37
CA ARG A 14 13.33 -21.04 -10.78
C ARG A 14 14.77 -20.93 -10.25
N PHE A 15 15.43 -22.05 -9.93
CA PHE A 15 16.77 -22.08 -9.33
C PHE A 15 17.85 -22.67 -10.23
N ALA A 16 17.51 -23.02 -11.47
CA ALA A 16 18.46 -23.44 -12.49
C ALA A 16 19.45 -22.32 -12.81
N ASP A 17 18.99 -21.06 -12.65
CA ASP A 17 19.79 -19.86 -12.80
C ASP A 17 20.20 -19.33 -11.43
N LEU A 18 21.40 -19.73 -10.99
CA LEU A 18 22.05 -19.07 -9.86
C LEU A 18 22.10 -17.55 -10.11
N PRO A 19 21.87 -16.71 -9.09
CA PRO A 19 21.88 -15.27 -9.26
C PRO A 19 23.19 -14.83 -9.91
N SER A 20 23.10 -14.01 -10.95
CA SER A 20 24.29 -13.43 -11.57
C SER A 20 25.05 -12.57 -10.56
N ILE A 21 26.34 -12.29 -10.82
CA ILE A 21 27.13 -11.44 -9.91
C ILE A 21 26.50 -10.05 -9.77
N GLU A 22 25.90 -9.52 -10.83
CA GLU A 22 25.19 -8.24 -10.85
C GLU A 22 23.98 -8.28 -9.91
N ILE A 23 23.22 -9.37 -9.91
CA ILE A 23 22.06 -9.54 -9.04
C ILE A 23 22.49 -9.69 -7.58
N LEU A 24 23.55 -10.47 -7.29
CA LEU A 24 24.09 -10.56 -5.94
C LEU A 24 24.57 -9.20 -5.43
N LEU A 25 25.25 -8.42 -6.28
CA LEU A 25 25.67 -7.06 -5.94
C LEU A 25 24.48 -6.14 -5.70
N PHE A 26 23.40 -6.28 -6.47
CA PHE A 26 22.14 -5.58 -6.24
C PHE A 26 21.52 -5.94 -4.88
N GLU A 27 21.36 -7.23 -4.57
CA GLU A 27 20.78 -7.71 -3.30
C GLU A 27 21.58 -7.21 -2.10
N VAL A 28 22.91 -7.37 -2.13
CA VAL A 28 23.82 -6.86 -1.09
C VAL A 28 23.73 -5.34 -1.00
N GLY A 29 23.70 -4.64 -2.14
CA GLY A 29 23.56 -3.19 -2.21
C GLY A 29 22.30 -2.69 -1.54
N VAL A 30 21.15 -3.33 -1.78
CA VAL A 30 19.87 -3.00 -1.15
C VAL A 30 19.91 -3.23 0.37
N ILE A 31 20.48 -4.35 0.82
CA ILE A 31 20.64 -4.64 2.26
C ILE A 31 21.53 -3.59 2.93
N VAL A 32 22.68 -3.27 2.34
CA VAL A 32 23.61 -2.26 2.86
C VAL A 32 22.92 -0.89 2.89
N ALA A 33 22.20 -0.51 1.82
CA ALA A 33 21.44 0.74 1.77
C ALA A 33 20.36 0.80 2.86
N GLY A 34 19.68 -0.32 3.13
CA GLY A 34 18.74 -0.47 4.24
C GLY A 34 19.38 -0.21 5.61
N ILE A 35 20.52 -0.86 5.88
CA ILE A 35 21.27 -0.68 7.13
C ILE A 35 21.75 0.76 7.29
N LEU A 36 22.34 1.34 6.24
CA LEU A 36 22.84 2.72 6.27
C LEU A 36 21.71 3.73 6.47
N THR A 37 20.58 3.54 5.77
CA THR A 37 19.37 4.38 5.93
C THR A 37 18.83 4.27 7.35
N TYR A 38 18.71 3.06 7.89
CA TYR A 38 18.30 2.86 9.27
C TYR A 38 19.21 3.62 10.24
N ARG A 39 20.54 3.48 10.12
CA ARG A 39 21.49 4.19 11.00
C ARG A 39 21.40 5.71 10.84
N PHE A 40 21.28 6.19 9.60
CA PHE A 40 21.15 7.61 9.29
C PHE A 40 19.88 8.22 9.92
N LEU A 41 18.74 7.55 9.77
CA LEU A 41 17.45 7.99 10.31
C LEU A 41 17.38 7.80 11.84
N ALA A 42 17.93 6.72 12.39
CA ALA A 42 17.99 6.45 13.84
C ALA A 42 18.74 7.54 14.62
N ALA A 43 19.70 8.19 13.98
CA ALA A 43 20.43 9.31 14.57
C ALA A 43 19.59 10.62 14.64
N ARG A 44 18.47 10.72 13.91
CA ARG A 44 17.74 11.99 13.68
C ARG A 44 16.26 11.96 14.02
N ILE A 45 15.69 10.77 14.12
CA ILE A 45 14.27 10.51 14.22
C ILE A 45 14.02 9.54 15.38
N GLU A 46 13.07 9.89 16.23
CA GLU A 46 12.59 8.98 17.27
C GLU A 46 11.79 7.81 16.69
N HIS A 47 11.78 6.65 17.34
CA HIS A 47 10.97 5.50 16.93
C HIS A 47 11.17 5.06 15.46
N VAL A 48 12.34 5.31 14.85
CA VAL A 48 12.64 4.99 13.44
C VAL A 48 12.25 3.57 13.02
N ARG A 49 12.38 2.59 13.93
CA ARG A 49 11.97 1.20 13.69
C ARG A 49 10.49 1.08 13.37
N GLY A 50 9.64 1.81 14.10
CA GLY A 50 8.20 1.86 13.87
C GLY A 50 7.86 2.47 12.51
N HIS A 51 8.53 3.56 12.13
CA HIS A 51 8.31 4.19 10.82
C HIS A 51 8.68 3.25 9.67
N LEU A 52 9.87 2.64 9.73
CA LEU A 52 10.32 1.69 8.71
C LEU A 52 9.38 0.49 8.62
N LEU A 53 8.93 -0.04 9.77
CA LEU A 53 7.99 -1.16 9.80
C LEU A 53 6.63 -0.80 9.19
N LEU A 54 6.07 0.37 9.50
CA LEU A 54 4.80 0.81 8.92
C LEU A 54 4.88 1.05 7.41
N ILE A 55 5.98 1.63 6.94
CA ILE A 55 6.22 1.84 5.50
C ILE A 55 6.42 0.49 4.81
N ALA A 56 7.24 -0.40 5.38
CA ALA A 56 7.46 -1.74 4.84
C ALA A 56 6.16 -2.56 4.80
N LEU A 57 5.33 -2.47 5.84
CA LEU A 57 4.02 -3.13 5.86
C LEU A 57 3.09 -2.57 4.78
N GLY A 58 3.01 -1.24 4.64
CA GLY A 58 2.21 -0.61 3.58
C GLY A 58 2.66 -1.02 2.18
N MET A 59 3.98 -1.08 1.95
CA MET A 59 4.54 -1.55 0.68
C MET A 59 4.30 -3.04 0.47
N PHE A 60 4.52 -3.86 1.49
CA PHE A 60 4.26 -5.30 1.43
C PHE A 60 2.79 -5.60 1.09
N LEU A 61 1.84 -4.87 1.67
CA LEU A 61 0.42 -5.02 1.33
C LEU A 61 0.16 -4.77 -0.16
N VAL A 62 0.81 -3.77 -0.75
CA VAL A 62 0.72 -3.49 -2.18
C VAL A 62 1.42 -4.59 -2.99
N GLU A 63 2.65 -4.97 -2.66
CA GLU A 63 3.40 -5.98 -3.42
C GLU A 63 2.73 -7.35 -3.35
N PHE A 64 2.20 -7.72 -2.19
CA PHE A 64 1.47 -8.97 -2.01
C PHE A 64 0.20 -9.00 -2.85
N PHE A 65 -0.58 -7.92 -2.80
CA PHE A 65 -1.82 -7.84 -3.57
C PHE A 65 -1.56 -7.74 -5.08
N THR A 66 -0.57 -6.95 -5.50
CA THR A 66 -0.21 -6.77 -6.91
C THR A 66 0.75 -7.83 -7.43
N GLY A 67 1.01 -8.90 -6.64
CA GLY A 67 1.92 -9.99 -7.00
C GLY A 67 1.71 -10.49 -8.44
N PRO A 68 0.47 -10.80 -8.86
CA PRO A 68 0.19 -11.27 -10.21
C PRO A 68 0.53 -10.31 -11.36
N MET A 69 0.74 -9.03 -11.08
CA MET A 69 1.10 -8.04 -12.10
C MET A 69 2.59 -8.09 -12.44
N TRP A 70 3.40 -8.73 -11.59
CA TRP A 70 4.84 -8.69 -11.67
C TRP A 70 5.41 -10.09 -11.51
N THR A 71 6.31 -10.46 -12.41
CA THR A 71 7.11 -11.67 -12.23
C THR A 71 8.49 -11.22 -11.76
N ASN A 72 8.81 -11.52 -10.50
CA ASN A 72 10.16 -11.31 -9.98
C ASN A 72 10.97 -12.58 -10.20
N GLN A 73 12.09 -12.45 -10.88
CA GLN A 73 12.93 -13.56 -11.34
C GLN A 73 14.39 -13.33 -10.95
N HIS A 74 15.19 -14.38 -11.05
CA HIS A 74 16.65 -14.37 -10.89
C HIS A 74 17.20 -13.95 -9.50
N LEU A 75 16.36 -13.50 -8.57
CA LEU A 75 16.75 -13.32 -7.17
C LEU A 75 17.01 -14.68 -6.50
N GLY A 76 17.82 -14.68 -5.44
CA GLY A 76 18.07 -15.89 -4.67
C GLY A 76 16.79 -16.46 -4.02
N PRO A 77 16.68 -17.79 -3.80
CA PRO A 77 15.54 -18.43 -3.12
C PRO A 77 15.14 -17.76 -1.81
N TRP A 78 16.13 -17.23 -1.10
CA TRP A 78 15.99 -16.59 0.19
C TRP A 78 15.37 -15.20 0.12
N ALA A 79 15.33 -14.57 -1.06
CA ALA A 79 14.82 -13.21 -1.27
C ALA A 79 13.28 -13.15 -1.35
N TYR A 80 12.59 -14.29 -1.52
CA TYR A 80 11.14 -14.37 -1.68
C TYR A 80 10.43 -14.64 -0.35
N VAL A 81 9.30 -13.98 -0.14
CA VAL A 81 8.41 -14.18 1.02
C VAL A 81 7.22 -15.05 0.63
N TYR A 82 6.62 -14.78 -0.53
CA TYR A 82 5.46 -15.52 -1.06
C TYR A 82 5.39 -15.34 -2.57
N SER A 83 5.41 -16.45 -3.32
CA SER A 83 5.43 -16.47 -4.79
C SER A 83 6.47 -15.49 -5.36
N ASP A 84 6.04 -14.35 -5.91
CA ASP A 84 6.91 -13.33 -6.50
C ASP A 84 7.17 -12.14 -5.58
N VAL A 85 6.60 -12.11 -4.38
CA VAL A 85 6.84 -11.05 -3.40
C VAL A 85 8.24 -11.19 -2.81
N SER A 86 9.11 -10.21 -3.05
CA SER A 86 10.48 -10.21 -2.55
C SER A 86 10.70 -9.21 -1.42
N TRP A 87 11.23 -9.67 -0.29
CA TRP A 87 11.57 -8.76 0.82
C TRP A 87 12.76 -7.86 0.48
N ILE A 88 13.62 -8.24 -0.47
CA ILE A 88 14.70 -7.38 -0.96
C ILE A 88 14.09 -6.15 -1.64
N LEU A 89 13.15 -6.35 -2.55
CA LEU A 89 12.44 -5.25 -3.19
C LEU A 89 11.64 -4.44 -2.16
N THR A 90 10.94 -5.09 -1.22
CA THR A 90 10.23 -4.39 -0.14
C THR A 90 11.16 -3.48 0.67
N ILE A 91 12.37 -3.93 1.01
CA ILE A 91 13.38 -3.10 1.69
C ILE A 91 13.81 -1.94 0.80
N GLY A 92 14.10 -2.19 -0.48
CA GLY A 92 14.48 -1.16 -1.45
C GLY A 92 13.45 -0.04 -1.51
N TRP A 93 12.17 -0.38 -1.72
CA TRP A 93 11.08 0.59 -1.72
C TRP A 93 10.93 1.31 -0.38
N THR A 94 11.02 0.58 0.73
CA THR A 94 10.94 1.15 2.08
C THR A 94 12.01 2.22 2.30
N VAL A 95 13.24 1.97 1.86
CA VAL A 95 14.35 2.93 1.91
C VAL A 95 14.02 4.18 1.11
N LEU A 96 13.62 4.02 -0.16
CA LEU A 96 13.30 5.15 -1.05
C LEU A 96 12.15 6.01 -0.51
N ILE A 97 11.08 5.37 -0.03
CA ILE A 97 9.93 6.04 0.56
C ILE A 97 10.34 6.79 1.84
N SER A 98 11.10 6.15 2.73
CA SER A 98 11.52 6.74 4.01
C SER A 98 12.44 7.94 3.82
N LEU A 99 13.39 7.85 2.89
CA LEU A 99 14.27 8.97 2.53
C LEU A 99 13.49 10.12 1.89
N SER A 100 12.52 9.83 1.03
CA SER A 100 11.65 10.85 0.42
C SER A 100 10.83 11.59 1.48
N ILE A 101 10.22 10.86 2.43
CA ILE A 101 9.51 11.45 3.56
C ILE A 101 10.46 12.29 4.42
N TYR A 102 11.69 11.82 4.68
CA TYR A 102 12.69 12.55 5.44
C TYR A 102 13.08 13.86 4.76
N VAL A 103 13.33 13.84 3.45
CA VAL A 103 13.65 15.05 2.67
C VAL A 103 12.50 16.05 2.77
N VAL A 104 11.26 15.62 2.57
CA VAL A 104 10.09 16.51 2.65
C VAL A 104 9.91 17.09 4.06
N ASP A 105 9.92 16.25 5.08
CA ASP A 105 9.58 16.65 6.46
C ASP A 105 10.72 17.45 7.11
N ARG A 106 12.00 17.14 6.82
CA ARG A 106 13.16 17.73 7.52
C ARG A 106 14.04 18.65 6.69
N VAL A 107 14.23 18.35 5.41
CA VAL A 107 15.09 19.16 4.54
C VAL A 107 14.28 20.30 3.95
N LEU A 108 13.15 20.00 3.30
CA LEU A 108 12.26 21.00 2.71
C LEU A 108 11.34 21.65 3.74
N ARG A 109 11.12 20.99 4.89
CA ARG A 109 10.32 21.49 6.03
C ARG A 109 8.92 21.94 5.61
N ALA A 110 8.28 21.16 4.75
CA ALA A 110 6.92 21.44 4.31
C ALA A 110 5.98 21.52 5.53
N LYS A 111 5.24 22.63 5.63
CA LYS A 111 4.44 22.94 6.83
C LYS A 111 3.08 22.27 6.75
N GLU A 112 2.43 22.42 5.60
CA GLU A 112 1.07 21.94 5.41
C GLU A 112 1.03 20.47 4.99
N PRO A 113 0.02 19.70 5.43
CA PRO A 113 -0.12 18.28 5.08
C PRO A 113 -0.19 18.04 3.57
N TRP A 114 -0.93 18.89 2.84
CA TRP A 114 -1.05 18.77 1.39
C TRP A 114 0.27 19.09 0.68
N GLN A 115 1.08 20.03 1.20
CA GLN A 115 2.41 20.33 0.66
C GLN A 115 3.34 19.13 0.83
N ARG A 116 3.32 18.52 2.03
CA ARG A 116 4.11 17.31 2.30
C ARG A 116 3.75 16.19 1.34
N TYR A 117 2.46 15.97 1.11
CA TYR A 117 1.96 14.96 0.19
C TYR A 117 2.40 15.22 -1.27
N VAL A 118 2.17 16.44 -1.78
CA VAL A 118 2.55 16.80 -3.16
C VAL A 118 4.07 16.71 -3.36
N LEU A 119 4.86 17.26 -2.43
CA LEU A 119 6.33 17.18 -2.52
C LEU A 119 6.84 15.74 -2.40
N PHE A 120 6.20 14.92 -1.57
CA PHE A 120 6.51 13.50 -1.49
C PHE A 120 6.30 12.83 -2.84
N LEU A 121 5.15 13.02 -3.49
CA LEU A 121 4.86 12.46 -4.80
C LEU A 121 5.83 12.97 -5.88
N LEU A 122 6.14 14.27 -5.89
CA LEU A 122 7.09 14.87 -6.84
C LEU A 122 8.50 14.30 -6.71
N ILE A 123 8.91 13.87 -5.51
CA ILE A 123 10.24 13.27 -5.26
C ILE A 123 10.20 11.77 -5.54
N ILE A 124 9.24 11.03 -4.96
CA ILE A 124 9.24 9.56 -5.04
C ILE A 124 8.92 9.07 -6.44
N THR A 125 8.09 9.76 -7.21
CA THR A 125 7.69 9.30 -8.56
C THR A 125 8.87 9.14 -9.51
N PRO A 126 9.71 10.18 -9.76
CA PRO A 126 10.86 10.01 -10.64
C PRO A 126 11.88 9.01 -10.07
N VAL A 127 12.07 8.98 -8.74
CA VAL A 127 12.97 8.01 -8.09
C VAL A 127 12.50 6.58 -8.35
N THR A 128 11.23 6.29 -8.14
CA THR A 128 10.65 4.96 -8.39
C THR A 128 10.71 4.57 -9.85
N ILE A 129 10.44 5.48 -10.79
CA ILE A 129 10.54 5.18 -12.22
C ILE A 129 11.99 4.81 -12.61
N VAL A 130 12.99 5.53 -12.11
CA VAL A 130 14.41 5.19 -12.34
C VAL A 130 14.77 3.85 -11.70
N SER A 131 14.32 3.61 -10.47
CA SER A 131 14.55 2.33 -9.78
C SER A 131 13.87 1.15 -10.46
N ASP A 132 12.66 1.35 -11.01
CA ASP A 132 11.94 0.33 -11.78
C ASP A 132 12.68 -0.01 -13.08
N GLY A 133 13.18 0.99 -13.79
CA GLY A 133 14.04 0.79 -14.96
C GLY A 133 15.32 0.03 -14.63
N LEU A 134 15.93 0.29 -13.48
CA LEU A 134 17.11 -0.46 -13.01
C LEU A 134 16.79 -1.94 -12.75
N VAL A 135 15.72 -2.25 -12.01
CA VAL A 135 15.38 -3.66 -11.70
C VAL A 135 14.92 -4.43 -12.94
N ARG A 136 14.22 -3.77 -13.88
CA ARG A 136 13.88 -4.35 -15.19
C ARG A 136 15.12 -4.59 -16.04
N GLY A 137 16.03 -3.61 -16.10
CA GLY A 137 17.29 -3.73 -16.85
C GLY A 137 18.21 -4.84 -16.33
N LEU A 138 18.08 -5.20 -15.05
CA LEU A 138 18.77 -6.35 -14.45
C LEU A 138 18.01 -7.68 -14.63
N GLY A 139 16.82 -7.68 -15.26
CA GLY A 139 15.96 -8.85 -15.39
C GLY A 139 15.35 -9.32 -14.07
N ILE A 140 15.37 -8.49 -13.02
CA ILE A 140 14.85 -8.86 -11.69
C ILE A 140 13.33 -8.82 -11.67
N ARG A 141 12.73 -7.89 -12.43
CA ARG A 141 11.28 -7.67 -12.45
C ARG A 141 10.79 -7.51 -13.88
N GLU A 142 9.76 -8.27 -14.22
CA GLU A 142 9.05 -8.16 -15.48
C GLU A 142 7.56 -7.92 -15.22
N SER A 143 6.85 -7.38 -16.23
CA SER A 143 5.40 -7.17 -16.15
C SER A 143 4.67 -8.38 -16.70
N SER A 144 3.54 -8.74 -16.07
CA SER A 144 2.63 -9.73 -16.64
C SER A 144 2.13 -9.27 -18.02
N PRO A 145 1.68 -10.18 -18.90
CA PRO A 145 1.11 -9.80 -20.19
C PRO A 145 -0.04 -8.80 -20.08
N GLU A 146 -0.90 -8.97 -19.08
CA GLU A 146 -2.04 -8.08 -18.80
C GLU A 146 -1.55 -6.69 -18.36
N THR A 147 -0.54 -6.65 -17.49
CA THR A 147 0.07 -5.39 -17.02
C THR A 147 0.77 -4.64 -18.15
N ALA A 148 1.50 -5.36 -19.02
CA ALA A 148 2.12 -4.79 -20.20
C ALA A 148 1.08 -4.25 -21.19
N ALA A 149 -0.03 -4.98 -21.39
CA ALA A 149 -1.14 -4.54 -22.24
C ALA A 149 -1.82 -3.27 -21.68
N ALA A 150 -2.08 -3.23 -20.37
CA ALA A 150 -2.69 -2.07 -19.70
C ALA A 150 -1.77 -0.84 -19.70
N ALA A 151 -0.45 -1.04 -19.59
CA ALA A 151 0.54 0.04 -19.61
C ALA A 151 0.67 0.72 -20.99
N GLY A 152 0.24 0.04 -22.06
CA GLY A 152 0.32 0.52 -23.43
C GLY A 152 1.75 0.48 -24.01
N SER A 153 1.89 0.93 -25.25
CA SER A 153 3.16 0.84 -26.01
C SER A 153 4.09 2.05 -25.81
N ALA A 154 3.66 3.08 -25.07
CA ALA A 154 4.46 4.27 -24.87
C ALA A 154 5.53 4.02 -23.80
N MET A 155 6.80 4.12 -24.18
CA MET A 155 7.95 3.87 -23.30
C MET A 155 8.75 5.16 -23.09
N PHE A 156 9.38 5.29 -21.92
CA PHE A 156 10.42 6.28 -21.69
C PHE A 156 11.69 5.89 -22.47
N PRO A 157 12.18 6.75 -23.39
CA PRO A 157 13.22 6.36 -24.33
C PRO A 157 14.59 6.06 -23.69
N ILE A 158 14.82 6.51 -22.45
CA ILE A 158 16.14 6.41 -21.79
C ILE A 158 16.24 5.17 -20.89
N ILE A 159 15.12 4.72 -20.31
CA ILE A 159 15.11 3.75 -19.20
C ILE A 159 14.18 2.56 -19.45
N ASP A 160 13.57 2.49 -20.64
CA ASP A 160 12.69 1.39 -21.07
C ASP A 160 11.56 1.04 -20.09
N VAL A 161 11.01 2.06 -19.44
CA VAL A 161 9.86 1.94 -18.52
C VAL A 161 8.62 2.46 -19.24
N PRO A 162 7.45 1.80 -19.11
CA PRO A 162 6.21 2.33 -19.64
C PRO A 162 5.86 3.71 -19.09
N VAL A 163 5.36 4.60 -19.96
CA VAL A 163 4.89 5.94 -19.58
C VAL A 163 3.73 5.85 -18.58
N ALA A 164 3.00 4.72 -18.57
CA ALA A 164 2.00 4.43 -17.56
C ALA A 164 2.52 4.51 -16.11
N GLY A 165 3.83 4.32 -15.90
CA GLY A 165 4.48 4.56 -14.61
C GLY A 165 4.24 5.96 -14.05
N LEU A 166 4.01 6.98 -14.90
CA LEU A 166 3.73 8.35 -14.46
C LEU A 166 2.42 8.52 -13.70
N TYR A 167 1.42 7.69 -13.96
CA TYR A 167 0.17 7.73 -13.20
C TYR A 167 0.09 6.58 -12.20
N TYR A 168 0.62 5.40 -12.52
CA TYR A 168 0.55 4.24 -11.64
C TYR A 168 1.37 4.43 -10.36
N VAL A 169 2.60 4.96 -10.47
CA VAL A 169 3.47 5.18 -9.30
C VAL A 169 2.86 6.16 -8.31
N PRO A 170 2.37 7.36 -8.70
CA PRO A 170 1.69 8.25 -7.75
C PRO A 170 0.47 7.62 -7.07
N VAL A 171 -0.31 6.81 -7.79
CA VAL A 171 -1.49 6.12 -7.23
C VAL A 171 -1.07 5.16 -6.12
N VAL A 172 -0.11 4.27 -6.41
CA VAL A 172 0.42 3.32 -5.42
C VAL A 172 1.05 4.05 -4.23
N MET A 173 1.91 5.03 -4.49
CA MET A 173 2.61 5.77 -3.44
C MET A 173 1.64 6.59 -2.57
N THR A 174 0.52 7.02 -3.13
CA THR A 174 -0.55 7.69 -2.38
C THR A 174 -1.19 6.76 -1.35
N LEU A 175 -1.48 5.51 -1.73
CA LEU A 175 -2.06 4.51 -0.84
C LEU A 175 -1.07 4.13 0.28
N VAL A 176 0.20 3.87 -0.07
CA VAL A 176 1.24 3.52 0.91
C VAL A 176 1.53 4.69 1.87
N TYR A 177 1.67 5.91 1.35
CA TYR A 177 1.90 7.09 2.19
C TYR A 177 0.74 7.34 3.15
N SER A 178 -0.49 7.21 2.67
CA SER A 178 -1.67 7.42 3.52
C SER A 178 -1.84 6.31 4.55
N PHE A 179 -1.50 5.06 4.20
CA PHE A 179 -1.40 3.96 5.17
C PHE A 179 -0.39 4.27 6.29
N TYR A 180 0.83 4.65 5.91
CA TYR A 180 1.86 5.04 6.87
C TYR A 180 1.40 6.19 7.78
N ARG A 181 0.86 7.27 7.20
CA ARG A 181 0.40 8.43 7.97
C ARG A 181 -0.80 8.10 8.84
N HIS A 182 -1.71 7.22 8.39
CA HIS A 182 -2.85 6.80 9.20
C HIS A 182 -2.42 6.09 10.49
N TRP A 183 -1.43 5.22 10.37
CA TRP A 183 -0.93 4.41 11.48
C TRP A 183 0.15 5.10 12.33
N LEU A 184 0.64 6.26 11.91
CA LEU A 184 1.66 7.01 12.63
C LEU A 184 1.34 7.27 14.12
N PRO A 185 0.10 7.59 14.54
CA PRO A 185 -0.25 7.73 15.95
C PRO A 185 -0.03 6.46 16.80
N ALA A 186 0.02 5.29 16.18
CA ALA A 186 0.27 4.03 16.89
C ALA A 186 1.72 3.90 17.36
N ILE A 187 2.64 4.67 16.78
CA ILE A 187 4.07 4.68 17.12
C ILE A 187 4.54 6.03 17.68
N GLU A 188 3.92 7.14 17.28
CA GLU A 188 4.18 8.48 17.81
C GLU A 188 2.95 8.98 18.57
N PRO A 189 2.97 8.99 19.92
CA PRO A 189 1.87 9.56 20.69
C PRO A 189 1.70 11.04 20.35
N GLY A 190 0.54 11.37 19.80
CA GLY A 190 0.10 12.70 19.40
C GLY A 190 -1.39 12.86 19.68
N ALA A 191 -1.86 14.11 19.73
CA ALA A 191 -3.26 14.39 19.99
C ALA A 191 -4.10 13.95 18.79
N VAL A 192 -4.84 12.84 18.90
CA VAL A 192 -5.75 12.41 17.83
C VAL A 192 -6.79 13.51 17.62
N THR A 193 -6.79 14.12 16.44
CA THR A 193 -7.79 15.13 16.09
C THR A 193 -9.13 14.45 15.81
N THR A 194 -10.17 14.80 16.56
CA THR A 194 -11.51 14.19 16.47
C THR A 194 -12.46 14.95 15.54
N GLY A 195 -11.92 15.66 14.54
CA GLY A 195 -12.72 16.35 13.55
C GLY A 195 -13.62 15.36 12.78
N ARG A 196 -14.92 15.63 12.74
CA ARG A 196 -15.85 14.92 11.85
C ARG A 196 -16.02 15.74 10.58
N LEU A 197 -15.62 15.21 9.42
CA LEU A 197 -16.00 15.85 8.17
C LEU A 197 -17.50 15.68 7.88
N PRO A 198 -18.09 16.60 7.12
CA PRO A 198 -19.40 16.39 6.51
C PRO A 198 -19.43 15.09 5.69
N LEU A 199 -20.60 14.43 5.66
CA LEU A 199 -20.80 13.16 4.94
C LEU A 199 -20.37 13.26 3.46
N LEU A 200 -20.67 14.37 2.80
CA LEU A 200 -20.30 14.59 1.40
C LEU A 200 -18.78 14.52 1.19
N ASN A 201 -17.99 15.15 2.05
CA ASN A 201 -16.53 15.12 1.94
C ASN A 201 -15.99 13.70 2.15
N ARG A 202 -16.56 12.96 3.10
CA ARG A 202 -16.18 11.56 3.34
C ARG A 202 -16.55 10.66 2.16
N LEU A 203 -17.70 10.88 1.54
CA LEU A 203 -18.09 10.20 0.30
C LEU A 203 -17.09 10.52 -0.83
N LEU A 204 -16.77 11.80 -1.06
CA LEU A 204 -15.79 12.20 -2.08
C LEU A 204 -14.41 11.58 -1.85
N LEU A 205 -13.90 11.61 -0.62
CA LEU A 205 -12.63 10.96 -0.27
C LEU A 205 -12.67 9.46 -0.50
N THR A 206 -13.79 8.82 -0.18
CA THR A 206 -13.98 7.38 -0.42
C THR A 206 -14.05 7.08 -1.91
N THR A 207 -14.74 7.90 -2.70
CA THR A 207 -14.75 7.80 -4.17
C THR A 207 -13.34 7.87 -4.73
N VAL A 208 -12.55 8.86 -4.31
CA VAL A 208 -11.14 8.96 -4.73
C VAL A 208 -10.37 7.71 -4.33
N ALA A 209 -10.48 7.26 -3.08
CA ALA A 209 -9.77 6.08 -2.58
C ALA A 209 -10.10 4.80 -3.36
N VAL A 210 -11.38 4.57 -3.66
CA VAL A 210 -11.84 3.41 -4.43
C VAL A 210 -11.37 3.53 -5.87
N VAL A 211 -11.46 4.70 -6.52
CA VAL A 211 -10.94 4.87 -7.89
C VAL A 211 -9.44 4.64 -7.96
N LEU A 212 -8.66 5.16 -7.00
CA LEU A 212 -7.23 4.90 -6.92
C LEU A 212 -6.95 3.40 -6.80
N PHE A 213 -7.74 2.69 -5.98
CA PHE A 213 -7.62 1.25 -5.86
C PHE A 213 -7.99 0.52 -7.16
N GLU A 214 -9.10 0.87 -7.81
CA GLU A 214 -9.49 0.26 -9.09
C GLU A 214 -8.41 0.43 -10.17
N VAL A 215 -7.74 1.59 -10.22
CA VAL A 215 -6.60 1.81 -11.12
C VAL A 215 -5.41 0.90 -10.79
N VAL A 216 -5.20 0.54 -9.53
CA VAL A 216 -4.13 -0.40 -9.13
C VAL A 216 -4.48 -1.83 -9.56
N VAL A 217 -5.75 -2.23 -9.48
CA VAL A 217 -6.17 -3.62 -9.69
C VAL A 217 -6.57 -3.94 -11.12
N GLU A 218 -6.77 -2.93 -11.96
CA GLU A 218 -7.24 -3.06 -13.34
C GLU A 218 -6.49 -4.13 -14.15
N PRO A 219 -5.15 -4.24 -14.07
CA PRO A 219 -4.44 -5.28 -14.82
C PRO A 219 -4.72 -6.71 -14.35
N MET A 220 -5.23 -6.90 -13.13
CA MET A 220 -5.44 -8.21 -12.52
C MET A 220 -6.85 -8.78 -12.75
N ALA A 221 -7.84 -7.90 -12.87
CA ALA A 221 -9.23 -8.28 -12.96
C ALA A 221 -9.96 -7.34 -13.90
N THR A 222 -10.67 -7.92 -14.87
CA THR A 222 -11.49 -7.18 -15.83
C THR A 222 -12.95 -7.18 -15.40
N ASN A 223 -13.60 -6.02 -15.41
CA ASN A 223 -15.04 -5.92 -15.18
C ASN A 223 -15.79 -5.97 -16.51
N GLN A 224 -16.69 -6.93 -16.65
CA GLN A 224 -17.39 -7.22 -17.90
C GLN A 224 -18.91 -7.27 -17.70
N GLY A 225 -19.68 -7.23 -18.78
CA GLY A 225 -21.14 -7.40 -18.71
C GLY A 225 -21.94 -6.22 -18.16
N PHE A 226 -21.30 -5.09 -17.84
CA PHE A 226 -22.00 -3.87 -17.45
C PHE A 226 -22.46 -3.06 -18.68
N PRO A 227 -23.46 -2.18 -18.52
CA PRO A 227 -23.85 -1.27 -19.60
C PRO A 227 -22.68 -0.38 -20.06
N ALA A 228 -22.53 -0.19 -21.37
CA ALA A 228 -21.41 0.55 -21.96
C ALA A 228 -21.21 1.97 -21.37
N TRP A 229 -22.31 2.65 -21.01
CA TRP A 229 -22.25 4.00 -20.41
C TRP A 229 -21.61 4.03 -19.02
N SER A 230 -21.52 2.89 -18.34
CA SER A 230 -21.01 2.81 -16.97
C SER A 230 -19.50 2.78 -16.89
N TYR A 231 -18.80 2.44 -17.98
CA TYR A 231 -17.34 2.40 -18.06
C TYR A 231 -16.75 3.81 -18.13
N VAL A 232 -15.85 4.13 -17.20
CA VAL A 232 -15.25 5.48 -17.10
C VAL A 232 -13.76 5.49 -17.44
N PHE A 233 -13.04 4.41 -17.17
CA PHE A 233 -11.63 4.27 -17.48
C PHE A 233 -11.33 2.78 -17.70
N HIS A 234 -10.97 2.41 -18.93
CA HIS A 234 -10.82 1.01 -19.34
C HIS A 234 -12.05 0.19 -18.94
N ASP A 235 -11.91 -0.72 -17.98
CA ASP A 235 -12.94 -1.61 -17.48
C ASP A 235 -13.53 -1.15 -16.12
N ILE A 236 -13.08 -0.01 -15.57
CA ILE A 236 -13.61 0.53 -14.31
C ILE A 236 -15.02 1.06 -14.56
N THR A 237 -16.00 0.58 -13.78
CA THR A 237 -17.42 0.99 -13.91
C THR A 237 -17.91 1.85 -12.75
N VAL A 238 -18.69 2.89 -13.06
CA VAL A 238 -19.33 3.75 -12.06
C VAL A 238 -20.31 2.98 -11.16
N ILE A 239 -20.90 1.89 -11.66
CA ILE A 239 -21.82 1.03 -10.91
C ILE A 239 -21.05 0.31 -9.79
N MET A 240 -19.98 -0.39 -10.15
CA MET A 240 -19.19 -1.15 -9.19
C MET A 240 -18.42 -0.22 -8.24
N THR A 241 -17.78 0.85 -8.76
CA THR A 241 -17.14 1.88 -7.94
C THR A 241 -18.15 2.51 -6.97
N GLY A 242 -19.35 2.86 -7.43
CA GLY A 242 -20.40 3.42 -6.58
C GLY A 242 -20.83 2.46 -5.47
N LEU A 243 -20.98 1.17 -5.78
CA LEU A 243 -21.28 0.14 -4.77
C LEU A 243 -20.19 0.05 -3.70
N TRP A 244 -18.91 -0.01 -4.09
CA TRP A 244 -17.81 -0.06 -3.13
C TRP A 244 -17.73 1.19 -2.26
N VAL A 245 -17.98 2.38 -2.83
CA VAL A 245 -18.05 3.63 -2.07
C VAL A 245 -19.14 3.58 -1.00
N LEU A 246 -20.33 3.10 -1.36
CA LEU A 246 -21.45 2.97 -0.42
C LEU A 246 -21.14 1.96 0.70
N ILE A 247 -20.53 0.82 0.37
CA ILE A 247 -20.16 -0.19 1.36
C ILE A 247 -19.11 0.35 2.33
N VAL A 248 -18.04 0.97 1.82
CA VAL A 248 -16.94 1.51 2.65
C VAL A 248 -17.44 2.66 3.53
N THR A 249 -18.17 3.62 2.95
CA THR A 249 -18.70 4.75 3.73
C THR A 249 -19.78 4.29 4.73
N GLY A 250 -20.71 3.44 4.32
CA GLY A 250 -21.75 2.92 5.20
C GLY A 250 -21.17 2.13 6.37
N SER A 251 -20.21 1.25 6.12
CA SER A 251 -19.56 0.45 7.15
C SER A 251 -18.74 1.31 8.13
N THR A 252 -17.98 2.28 7.62
CA THR A 252 -17.21 3.19 8.49
C THR A 252 -18.11 4.07 9.36
N LEU A 253 -19.26 4.52 8.85
CA LEU A 253 -20.26 5.25 9.63
C LEU A 253 -20.93 4.38 10.69
N ALA A 254 -21.27 3.13 10.35
CA ALA A 254 -21.87 2.18 11.29
C ALA A 254 -20.93 1.89 12.46
N VAL A 255 -19.67 1.56 12.16
CA VAL A 255 -18.64 1.33 13.19
C VAL A 255 -18.32 2.61 13.95
N ASP A 256 -18.25 3.77 13.29
CA ASP A 256 -18.07 5.06 13.97
C ASP A 256 -19.18 5.34 14.97
N ARG A 257 -20.43 4.95 14.67
CA ARG A 257 -21.57 5.16 15.55
C ARG A 257 -21.50 4.26 16.79
N VAL A 258 -21.12 3.00 16.61
CA VAL A 258 -21.09 1.99 17.70
C VAL A 258 -19.81 2.10 18.54
N LEU A 259 -18.65 2.25 17.91
CA LEU A 259 -17.32 2.21 18.53
C LEU A 259 -16.66 3.61 18.58
N HIS A 260 -17.43 4.67 18.87
CA HIS A 260 -16.94 6.05 18.81
C HIS A 260 -15.88 6.39 19.87
N THR A 261 -15.92 5.75 21.04
CA THR A 261 -14.96 5.96 22.15
C THR A 261 -13.84 4.93 22.18
N THR A 262 -13.84 3.98 21.26
CA THR A 262 -12.94 2.84 21.28
C THR A 262 -11.58 3.19 20.67
N ASP A 263 -10.56 2.44 21.07
CA ASP A 263 -9.21 2.53 20.50
C ASP A 263 -9.22 2.42 18.96
N VAL A 264 -8.36 3.21 18.32
CA VAL A 264 -8.26 3.31 16.85
C VAL A 264 -7.99 1.94 16.22
N ARG A 265 -7.20 1.07 16.86
CA ARG A 265 -6.82 -0.23 16.31
C ARG A 265 -8.02 -1.17 16.26
N LEU A 266 -8.78 -1.24 17.35
CA LEU A 266 -10.00 -2.06 17.41
C LEU A 266 -11.06 -1.53 16.44
N LYS A 267 -11.17 -0.19 16.34
CA LYS A 267 -12.08 0.45 15.39
C LYS A 267 -11.70 0.17 13.93
N PHE A 268 -10.41 0.18 13.61
CA PHE A 268 -9.90 -0.17 12.29
C PHE A 268 -10.16 -1.64 11.95
N ALA A 269 -9.87 -2.55 12.88
CA ALA A 269 -10.21 -3.96 12.74
C ALA A 269 -11.72 -4.16 12.50
N ALA A 270 -12.56 -3.45 13.24
CA ALA A 270 -14.01 -3.50 13.05
C ALA A 270 -14.45 -2.98 11.67
N TYR A 271 -13.83 -1.92 11.11
CA TYR A 271 -14.09 -1.51 9.72
C TYR A 271 -13.75 -2.63 8.76
N LEU A 272 -12.54 -3.20 8.86
CA LEU A 272 -12.08 -4.27 7.98
C LEU A 272 -12.99 -5.49 8.05
N THR A 273 -13.35 -5.94 9.26
CA THR A 273 -14.25 -7.07 9.44
C THR A 273 -15.62 -6.80 8.83
N LEU A 274 -16.25 -5.66 9.14
CA LEU A 274 -17.59 -5.35 8.64
C LEU A 274 -17.61 -5.23 7.12
N ILE A 275 -16.64 -4.52 6.53
CA ILE A 275 -16.56 -4.37 5.08
C ILE A 275 -16.28 -5.72 4.42
N THR A 276 -15.36 -6.52 4.95
CA THR A 276 -15.03 -7.85 4.39
C THR A 276 -16.25 -8.78 4.40
N LEU A 277 -17.02 -8.78 5.49
CA LEU A 277 -18.25 -9.58 5.60
C LEU A 277 -19.30 -9.22 4.55
N ILE A 278 -19.34 -7.97 4.11
CA ILE A 278 -20.28 -7.49 3.07
C ILE A 278 -19.67 -7.65 1.67
N ALA A 279 -18.38 -7.34 1.50
CA ALA A 279 -17.69 -7.33 0.23
C ALA A 279 -17.46 -8.75 -0.31
N ALA A 280 -17.09 -9.71 0.54
CA ALA A 280 -16.83 -11.09 0.11
C ALA A 280 -18.02 -11.75 -0.61
N PRO A 281 -19.27 -11.72 -0.10
CA PRO A 281 -20.39 -12.30 -0.83
C PRO A 281 -20.73 -11.56 -2.12
N ILE A 282 -20.53 -10.24 -2.17
CA ILE A 282 -20.76 -9.43 -3.38
C ILE A 282 -19.72 -9.76 -4.44
N GLU A 283 -18.44 -9.85 -4.05
CA GLU A 283 -17.34 -10.22 -4.95
C GLU A 283 -17.53 -11.64 -5.49
N ALA A 284 -17.93 -12.58 -4.63
CA ALA A 284 -18.28 -13.94 -5.04
C ALA A 284 -19.40 -13.94 -6.09
N TRP A 285 -20.44 -13.13 -5.86
CA TRP A 285 -21.54 -12.98 -6.83
C TRP A 285 -21.06 -12.38 -8.17
N PHE A 286 -20.20 -11.36 -8.15
CA PHE A 286 -19.63 -10.80 -9.38
C PHE A 286 -18.82 -11.82 -10.17
N ILE A 287 -17.99 -12.61 -9.51
CA ILE A 287 -17.17 -13.66 -10.16
C ILE A 287 -18.06 -14.75 -10.76
N GLN A 288 -19.04 -15.25 -9.99
CA GLN A 288 -19.93 -16.33 -10.44
C GLN A 288 -20.80 -15.94 -11.64
N ASN A 289 -21.15 -14.65 -11.77
CA ASN A 289 -21.94 -14.13 -12.88
C ASN A 289 -21.09 -13.58 -14.02
N GLY A 290 -19.75 -13.67 -13.93
CA GLY A 290 -18.84 -13.18 -14.97
C GLY A 290 -18.75 -11.65 -15.06
N TYR A 291 -19.24 -10.91 -14.06
CA TYR A 291 -19.08 -9.46 -13.99
C TYR A 291 -17.65 -9.05 -13.64
N ARG A 292 -16.92 -9.92 -12.94
CA ARG A 292 -15.52 -9.73 -12.58
C ARG A 292 -14.71 -10.97 -12.93
N VAL A 293 -13.77 -10.82 -13.85
CA VAL A 293 -12.99 -11.92 -14.42
C VAL A 293 -11.51 -11.66 -14.18
N TYR A 294 -10.88 -12.52 -13.38
CA TYR A 294 -9.44 -12.45 -13.11
C TYR A 294 -8.62 -12.91 -14.32
N GLY A 295 -7.50 -12.22 -14.56
CA GLY A 295 -6.59 -12.53 -15.66
C GLY A 295 -5.86 -13.88 -15.48
N PRO A 296 -5.36 -14.48 -16.57
CA PRO A 296 -4.56 -15.70 -16.52
C PRO A 296 -3.43 -15.66 -15.49
N SER A 297 -2.63 -14.59 -15.46
CA SER A 297 -1.52 -14.46 -14.49
C SER A 297 -2.01 -14.48 -13.04
N ALA A 298 -3.11 -13.80 -12.72
CA ALA A 298 -3.70 -13.83 -11.38
C ALA A 298 -4.21 -15.22 -10.99
N THR A 299 -4.91 -15.89 -11.89
CA THR A 299 -5.45 -17.23 -11.59
C THR A 299 -4.38 -18.32 -11.55
N ALA A 300 -3.24 -18.14 -12.22
CA ALA A 300 -2.11 -19.08 -12.21
C ALA A 300 -1.45 -19.19 -10.82
N ASP A 301 -1.53 -18.11 -10.03
CA ASP A 301 -0.99 -18.04 -8.66
C ASP A 301 -1.97 -18.56 -7.60
N PHE A 302 -3.22 -18.82 -7.96
CA PHE A 302 -4.18 -19.36 -7.00
C PHE A 302 -3.82 -20.80 -6.64
N ILE A 303 -3.84 -21.13 -5.35
CA ILE A 303 -3.57 -22.48 -4.84
C ILE A 303 -4.71 -23.46 -5.16
N GLY A 304 -5.84 -22.93 -5.65
CA GLY A 304 -7.03 -23.68 -6.05
C GLY A 304 -7.97 -24.02 -4.91
N LEU A 305 -7.74 -23.49 -3.70
CA LEU A 305 -8.68 -23.62 -2.58
C LEU A 305 -9.78 -22.56 -2.70
N ARG A 306 -11.02 -22.99 -2.47
CA ARG A 306 -12.21 -22.12 -2.51
C ARG A 306 -12.97 -22.25 -1.20
N THR A 307 -13.63 -21.16 -0.80
CA THR A 307 -14.50 -21.15 0.37
C THR A 307 -15.74 -22.01 0.14
N VAL A 308 -16.17 -22.76 1.16
CA VAL A 308 -17.30 -23.71 1.03
C VAL A 308 -18.62 -23.01 0.74
N ILE A 309 -18.86 -21.85 1.34
CA ILE A 309 -20.16 -21.16 1.26
C ILE A 309 -20.25 -20.25 0.04
N LEU A 310 -19.18 -19.48 -0.24
CA LEU A 310 -19.20 -18.46 -1.30
C LEU A 310 -18.60 -18.95 -2.62
N ASP A 311 -17.97 -20.13 -2.63
CA ASP A 311 -17.17 -20.61 -3.77
C ASP A 311 -16.12 -19.57 -4.24
N LEU A 312 -15.66 -18.72 -3.32
CA LEU A 312 -14.68 -17.67 -3.57
C LEU A 312 -13.26 -18.23 -3.43
N PRO A 313 -12.32 -17.98 -4.36
CA PRO A 313 -10.91 -18.33 -4.17
C PRO A 313 -10.35 -17.71 -2.88
N ILE A 314 -9.54 -18.46 -2.14
CA ILE A 314 -9.05 -18.00 -0.83
C ILE A 314 -8.13 -16.78 -0.95
N GLU A 315 -7.41 -16.65 -2.06
CA GLU A 315 -6.57 -15.50 -2.39
C GLU A 315 -7.42 -14.23 -2.53
N VAL A 316 -8.57 -14.33 -3.20
CA VAL A 316 -9.51 -13.21 -3.32
C VAL A 316 -10.07 -12.85 -1.95
N LEU A 317 -10.49 -13.84 -1.15
CA LEU A 317 -10.96 -13.59 0.21
C LEU A 317 -9.89 -12.91 1.08
N ALA A 318 -8.64 -13.35 0.99
CA ALA A 318 -7.51 -12.80 1.73
C ALA A 318 -7.14 -11.39 1.23
N ALA A 319 -7.24 -11.13 -0.07
CA ALA A 319 -6.95 -9.83 -0.68
C ALA A 319 -7.91 -8.74 -0.18
N ILE A 320 -9.19 -9.06 0.03
CA ILE A 320 -10.23 -8.11 0.48
C ILE A 320 -9.79 -7.23 1.65
N PRO A 321 -9.52 -7.78 2.85
CA PRO A 321 -9.11 -6.96 3.99
C PRO A 321 -7.76 -6.25 3.77
N LEU A 322 -6.85 -6.82 2.97
CA LEU A 322 -5.53 -6.20 2.74
C LEU A 322 -5.66 -4.93 1.91
N TYR A 323 -6.40 -4.94 0.79
CA TYR A 323 -6.57 -3.72 0.01
C TYR A 323 -7.48 -2.72 0.71
N LEU A 324 -8.52 -3.17 1.41
CA LEU A 324 -9.39 -2.29 2.18
C LEU A 324 -8.60 -1.56 3.26
N SER A 325 -7.54 -2.16 3.80
CA SER A 325 -6.68 -1.49 4.77
C SER A 325 -6.01 -0.23 4.18
N LEU A 326 -5.62 -0.27 2.90
CA LEU A 326 -5.05 0.89 2.19
C LEU A 326 -6.12 1.94 1.90
N VAL A 327 -7.28 1.51 1.37
CA VAL A 327 -8.42 2.40 1.05
C VAL A 327 -8.93 3.12 2.30
N ILE A 328 -9.18 2.38 3.40
CA ILE A 328 -9.66 2.95 4.66
C ILE A 328 -8.61 3.89 5.25
N SER A 329 -7.33 3.52 5.21
CA SER A 329 -6.26 4.39 5.71
C SER A 329 -6.16 5.68 4.92
N PHE A 330 -6.33 5.64 3.59
CA PHE A 330 -6.44 6.84 2.76
C PHE A 330 -7.58 7.74 3.21
N VAL A 331 -8.79 7.19 3.31
CA VAL A 331 -9.96 7.96 3.73
C VAL A 331 -9.74 8.58 5.11
N ARG A 332 -9.25 7.80 6.07
CA ARG A 332 -9.04 8.25 7.45
C ARG A 332 -7.94 9.29 7.60
N TYR A 333 -6.84 9.15 6.87
CA TYR A 333 -5.79 10.15 6.85
C TYR A 333 -6.32 11.51 6.36
N TRP A 334 -7.05 11.51 5.24
CA TRP A 334 -7.60 12.74 4.66
C TRP A 334 -8.87 13.26 5.34
N ASP A 335 -9.60 12.41 6.08
CA ASP A 335 -10.72 12.84 6.96
C ASP A 335 -10.22 13.70 8.12
N GLY A 336 -8.91 13.72 8.39
CA GLY A 336 -8.35 14.48 9.51
C GLY A 336 -8.62 13.80 10.86
N SER A 337 -8.94 12.51 10.85
CA SER A 337 -9.01 11.69 12.08
C SER A 337 -7.63 11.36 12.65
N VAL A 338 -6.57 11.88 12.02
CA VAL A 338 -5.17 11.73 12.41
C VAL A 338 -4.53 13.10 12.45
N ASP A 339 -3.74 13.35 13.50
CA ASP A 339 -2.98 14.58 13.64
C ASP A 339 -2.02 14.74 12.47
N ARG A 340 -2.32 15.71 11.63
CA ARG A 340 -1.56 15.96 10.39
C ARG A 340 -0.25 16.69 10.63
N SER A 341 0.00 17.17 11.86
CA SER A 341 1.28 17.73 12.26
C SER A 341 2.33 16.63 12.46
N LEU A 342 1.89 15.39 12.76
CA LEU A 342 2.76 14.24 12.96
C LEU A 342 3.56 13.91 11.71
N GLY A 343 4.83 13.65 11.95
CA GLY A 343 5.88 13.35 10.99
C GLY A 343 7.15 13.17 11.76
N PHE A 344 8.25 12.86 11.07
CA PHE A 344 9.50 12.52 11.75
C PHE A 344 9.88 13.54 12.83
N ARG A 345 9.66 13.23 14.11
CA ARG A 345 9.95 14.15 15.22
C ARG A 345 11.45 14.17 15.53
N ALA A 346 11.98 15.37 15.78
CA ALA A 346 13.38 15.55 16.12
C ALA A 346 13.66 14.99 17.51
N ARG A 347 14.70 14.17 17.63
CA ARG A 347 15.15 13.64 18.92
C ARG A 347 15.45 14.74 19.93
N GLU A 348 15.99 15.87 19.48
CA GLU A 348 16.25 17.04 20.32
C GLU A 348 14.96 17.64 20.92
N ALA A 349 13.85 17.62 20.17
CA ALA A 349 12.57 18.11 20.67
C ALA A 349 11.98 17.16 21.73
N GLY A 350 12.16 15.85 21.56
CA GLY A 350 11.76 14.86 22.56
C GLY A 350 12.63 14.90 23.82
N GLU A 351 13.95 15.11 23.67
CA GLU A 351 14.86 15.31 24.79
C GLU A 351 14.56 16.61 25.55
N GLN A 352 14.31 17.73 24.85
CA GLN A 352 13.90 18.98 25.49
C GLN A 352 12.55 18.86 26.20
N ALA A 353 11.57 18.16 25.62
CA ALA A 353 10.28 17.92 26.28
C ALA A 353 10.40 17.04 27.52
N ARG A 354 11.35 16.08 27.55
CA ARG A 354 11.65 15.25 28.74
C ARG A 354 12.40 16.00 29.82
N LEU A 355 13.24 16.96 29.42
CA LEU A 355 14.05 17.78 30.32
C LEU A 355 13.31 19.03 30.81
N ALA A 356 12.21 19.42 30.15
CA ALA A 356 11.33 20.47 30.65
C ALA A 356 10.86 20.05 32.06
N PRO A 357 11.17 20.84 33.10
CA PRO A 357 10.78 20.49 34.46
C PRO A 357 9.27 20.27 34.45
N SER A 358 8.84 19.12 34.96
CA SER A 358 7.42 18.86 35.24
C SER A 358 6.96 19.97 36.17
N VAL A 359 6.42 21.04 35.61
CA VAL A 359 5.81 22.12 36.37
C VAL A 359 4.68 21.45 37.12
N ALA A 360 4.91 21.19 38.41
CA ALA A 360 3.90 20.61 39.26
C ALA A 360 2.66 21.48 39.11
N PRO A 361 1.47 20.89 38.85
CA PRO A 361 0.27 21.68 38.74
C PRO A 361 0.16 22.57 39.97
N PRO A 362 -0.21 23.86 39.82
CA PRO A 362 -0.29 24.77 40.94
C PRO A 362 -1.17 24.12 42.01
N VAL A 363 -0.60 23.94 43.21
CA VAL A 363 -1.32 23.37 44.34
C VAL A 363 -2.48 24.31 44.62
N ALA A 364 -3.69 23.87 44.29
CA ALA A 364 -4.90 24.63 44.54
C ALA A 364 -5.08 24.75 46.07
N GLY A 365 -4.75 25.91 46.63
CA GLY A 365 -5.04 26.24 48.03
C GLY A 365 -3.87 26.76 48.87
N GLN A 366 -3.13 27.77 48.42
CA GLN A 366 -2.37 28.64 49.32
C GLN A 366 -2.49 30.10 48.90
N PRO A 367 -2.83 31.05 49.80
CA PRO A 367 -3.35 30.91 51.16
C PRO A 367 -4.88 30.82 51.25
#